data_AF-W1TZ64-F1
#
_entry.id   AF-W1TZ64-F1
#
_cell.length_a   1.000
_cell.length_b   1.000
_cell.length_c   1.000
_cell.angle_alpha   90.00
_cell.angle_beta   90.00
_cell.angle_gamma   90.00
#
_symmetry.space_group_name_H-M   'P 1'
#
loop_
_entity.id
_entity.type
_entity.pdbx_description
1 polymer ?
#
loop_
_entity_poly.entity_id
_entity_poly.type
_entity_poly.pdbx_seq_one_letter_code
_entity_poly.pdbx_strand_id
1 'polypeptide(L)'
;TTKYGSIPMIYVGLIPLLLAILFFTLKSIKFHVKLSYVILIIFLVASFYLQPLDLLWQGMHAPNMFLHRYSWTFSTVIIFLAAESLERLKEIKFTNILASFSILGLGFIATFIFKKHYKFFSSKEIGIFLFTVVDE
;
A
#
# COMPACT_ATOMS: atom_id res chain seq x y z
N THR A 1 -21.52 14.96 0.10
CA THR A 1 -21.12 15.93 -0.94
C THR A 1 -19.62 15.81 -1.14
N THR A 2 -19.19 15.13 -2.21
CA THR A 2 -17.78 14.85 -2.51
C THR A 2 -17.14 16.11 -3.10
N LYS A 3 -16.33 16.82 -2.30
CA LYS A 3 -15.59 18.01 -2.75
C LYS A 3 -14.52 17.62 -3.77
N TYR A 4 -14.25 18.53 -4.71
CA TYR A 4 -13.00 18.55 -5.49
C TYR A 4 -11.81 18.40 -4.54
N GLY A 5 -10.91 17.44 -4.81
CA GLY A 5 -9.75 17.12 -3.96
C GLY A 5 -9.89 15.92 -3.01
N SER A 6 -10.82 14.99 -3.27
CA SER A 6 -10.93 13.74 -2.49
C SER A 6 -9.73 12.82 -2.70
N ILE A 7 -9.13 12.35 -1.61
CA ILE A 7 -8.01 11.40 -1.59
C ILE A 7 -8.48 10.03 -2.11
N PRO A 8 -7.67 9.29 -2.89
CA PRO A 8 -8.02 7.93 -3.33
C PRO A 8 -8.35 7.02 -2.14
N MET A 9 -9.47 6.30 -2.23
CA MET A 9 -9.90 5.35 -1.20
C MET A 9 -9.18 4.01 -1.41
N ILE A 10 -8.01 3.87 -0.77
CA ILE A 10 -7.24 2.63 -0.79
C ILE A 10 -7.40 1.92 0.55
N TYR A 11 -7.98 0.74 0.55
CA TYR A 11 -8.03 -0.16 1.71
C TYR A 11 -7.84 -1.60 1.25
N VAL A 12 -6.84 -2.27 1.82
CA VAL A 12 -6.45 -3.65 1.48
C VAL A 12 -6.41 -4.56 2.71
N GLY A 13 -6.47 -3.99 3.92
CA GLY A 13 -6.27 -4.70 5.18
C GLY A 13 -4.80 -4.90 5.52
N LEU A 14 -4.50 -5.07 6.81
CA LEU A 14 -3.13 -5.24 7.32
C LEU A 14 -2.53 -6.60 6.94
N ILE A 15 -3.32 -7.67 6.98
CA ILE A 15 -2.84 -9.03 6.68
C ILE A 15 -2.38 -9.15 5.22
N PRO A 16 -3.19 -8.77 4.20
CA PRO A 16 -2.72 -8.86 2.81
C PRO A 16 -1.56 -7.91 2.52
N LEU A 17 -1.50 -6.76 3.20
CA LEU A 17 -0.37 -5.84 3.08
C LEU A 17 0.93 -6.47 3.61
N LEU A 18 0.90 -7.12 4.77
CA LEU A 18 2.05 -7.82 5.34
C LEU A 18 2.50 -8.97 4.43
N LEU A 19 1.56 -9.77 3.92
CA LEU A 19 1.86 -10.85 2.97
C LEU A 19 2.44 -10.31 1.66
N ALA A 20 1.94 -9.19 1.15
CA ALA A 20 2.50 -8.56 -0.04
C ALA A 20 3.93 -8.05 0.18
N ILE A 21 4.30 -7.63 1.40
CA ILE A 21 5.68 -7.25 1.71
C ILE A 21 6.57 -8.50 1.80
N LEU A 22 6.05 -9.59 2.37
CA LEU A 22 6.75 -10.89 2.40
C LEU A 22 7.16 -11.36 1.01
N PHE A 23 6.33 -11.14 -0.02
CA PHE A 23 6.66 -11.40 -1.42
C PHE A 23 8.06 -10.91 -1.81
N PHE A 24 8.42 -9.69 -1.42
CA PHE A 24 9.70 -9.07 -1.80
C PHE A 24 10.89 -9.67 -1.04
N THR A 25 10.65 -10.26 0.13
CA THR A 25 11.69 -10.90 0.96
C THR A 25 11.97 -12.35 0.55
N LEU A 26 11.03 -13.03 -0.12
CA LEU A 26 11.14 -14.43 -0.51
C LEU A 26 12.23 -14.66 -1.57
N LYS A 27 13.21 -15.53 -1.29
CA LYS A 27 14.33 -15.81 -2.22
C LYS A 27 13.94 -16.66 -3.43
N SER A 28 12.86 -17.42 -3.36
CA SER A 28 12.35 -18.24 -4.46
C SER A 28 11.85 -17.41 -5.64
N ILE A 29 11.41 -16.18 -5.38
CA ILE A 29 10.89 -15.28 -6.40
C ILE A 29 12.06 -14.59 -7.08
N LYS A 30 12.14 -14.76 -8.41
CA LYS A 30 13.21 -14.20 -9.23
C LYS A 30 13.24 -12.68 -9.12
N PHE A 31 14.43 -12.10 -9.11
CA PHE A 31 14.62 -10.66 -8.92
C PHE A 31 13.88 -9.81 -9.98
N HIS A 32 13.87 -10.23 -11.24
CA HIS A 32 13.14 -9.50 -12.30
C HIS A 32 11.63 -9.47 -12.05
N VAL A 33 11.03 -10.54 -11.51
CA VAL A 33 9.59 -10.55 -11.18
C VAL A 33 9.31 -9.52 -10.08
N LYS A 34 10.14 -9.48 -9.04
CA LYS A 34 10.03 -8.48 -7.97
C LYS A 34 10.16 -7.07 -8.52
N LEU A 35 11.15 -6.83 -9.37
CA LEU A 35 11.40 -5.53 -9.98
C LEU A 35 10.19 -5.07 -10.82
N SER A 36 9.60 -5.96 -11.62
CA SER A 36 8.38 -5.67 -12.38
C SER A 36 7.22 -5.23 -11.48
N TYR A 37 7.01 -5.92 -10.36
CA TYR A 37 5.96 -5.53 -9.41
C TYR A 37 6.27 -4.21 -8.69
N VAL A 38 7.53 -3.93 -8.35
CA VAL A 38 7.93 -2.61 -7.80
C VAL A 38 7.62 -1.50 -8.80
N ILE A 39 7.98 -1.68 -10.07
CA ILE A 39 7.70 -0.71 -11.14
C ILE A 39 6.19 -0.50 -11.30
N LEU A 40 5.40 -1.59 -11.29
CA LEU A 40 3.95 -1.52 -11.37
C LEU A 40 3.33 -0.77 -10.19
N ILE A 41 3.78 -1.05 -8.96
CA ILE A 41 3.31 -0.36 -7.75
C ILE A 41 3.65 1.14 -7.84
N ILE A 42 4.88 1.49 -8.22
CA ILE A 42 5.30 2.89 -8.39
C ILE A 42 4.43 3.58 -9.45
N PHE A 43 4.16 2.92 -10.58
CA PHE A 43 3.31 3.45 -11.64
C PHE A 43 1.87 3.71 -11.15
N LEU A 44 1.29 2.77 -10.39
CA LEU A 44 -0.05 2.93 -9.83
C LEU A 44 -0.10 4.05 -8.79
N VAL A 45 0.90 4.14 -7.91
CA VAL A 45 0.99 5.23 -6.92
C VAL A 45 1.17 6.57 -7.64
N ALA A 46 2.07 6.66 -8.61
CA ALA A 46 2.28 7.85 -9.42
C ALA A 46 1.01 8.27 -10.17
N SER A 47 0.16 7.31 -10.56
CA SER A 47 -1.11 7.61 -11.22
C SER A 47 -2.05 8.44 -10.36
N PHE A 48 -2.04 8.26 -9.04
CA PHE A 48 -2.86 9.06 -8.13
C PHE A 48 -2.37 10.51 -7.98
N TYR A 49 -1.08 10.77 -8.21
CA TYR A 49 -0.48 12.10 -8.02
C TYR A 49 -0.32 12.86 -9.33
N LEU A 50 -0.01 12.17 -10.44
CA LEU A 50 0.25 12.78 -11.73
C LEU A 50 -1.04 12.86 -12.55
N GLN A 51 -1.55 14.08 -12.72
CA GLN A 51 -2.72 14.37 -13.57
C GLN A 51 -2.72 13.70 -14.96
N PRO A 52 -1.62 13.67 -15.74
CA PRO A 52 -1.65 13.01 -17.05
C PRO A 52 -1.92 11.50 -16.94
N LEU A 53 -1.37 10.84 -15.92
CA LEU A 53 -1.64 9.41 -15.68
C LEU A 53 -3.07 9.20 -15.20
N ASP A 54 -3.57 10.05 -14.30
CA ASP A 54 -4.96 10.02 -13.85
C ASP A 54 -5.95 10.15 -15.03
N LEU A 55 -5.68 11.07 -15.96
CA LEU A 55 -6.46 11.25 -17.18
C LEU A 55 -6.37 10.04 -18.11
N LEU A 56 -5.20 9.38 -18.23
CA LEU A 56 -5.09 8.14 -19.02
C LEU A 56 -6.05 7.07 -18.50
N TRP A 57 -6.12 6.86 -17.18
CA TRP A 57 -7.07 5.92 -16.56
C TRP A 57 -8.54 6.31 -16.75
N GLN A 58 -8.80 7.56 -17.12
CA GLN A 58 -10.14 8.11 -17.34
C GLN A 58 -10.47 8.30 -18.83
N GLY A 59 -9.60 7.84 -19.75
CA GLY A 59 -9.82 8.00 -21.19
C GLY A 59 -9.63 9.43 -21.69
N MET A 60 -8.65 10.14 -21.14
CA MET A 60 -8.26 11.53 -21.44
C MET A 60 -9.37 12.56 -21.16
N HIS A 61 -10.35 12.21 -20.33
CA HIS A 61 -11.45 13.09 -19.94
C HIS A 61 -11.54 13.20 -18.42
N ALA A 62 -11.52 14.43 -17.91
CA ALA A 62 -11.66 14.69 -16.48
C ALA A 62 -13.10 14.39 -16.02
N PRO A 63 -13.31 13.52 -15.02
CA PRO A 63 -14.63 13.20 -14.50
C PRO A 63 -15.16 14.33 -13.65
N ASN A 64 -16.43 14.67 -13.86
CA ASN A 64 -17.17 15.55 -12.97
C ASN A 64 -17.78 14.70 -11.84
N MET A 65 -17.09 14.65 -10.70
CA MET A 65 -17.38 13.81 -9.51
C MET A 65 -16.91 12.35 -9.69
N PHE A 66 -16.23 11.76 -8.69
CA PHE A 66 -15.57 10.44 -8.68
C PHE A 66 -14.13 10.35 -9.22
N LEU A 67 -13.22 11.12 -8.62
CA LEU A 67 -11.78 10.98 -8.85
C LEU A 67 -11.25 9.61 -8.37
N HIS A 68 -10.27 9.07 -9.08
CA HIS A 68 -9.47 7.90 -8.69
C HIS A 68 -10.24 6.57 -8.49
N ARG A 69 -11.32 6.31 -9.24
CA ARG A 69 -12.04 5.02 -9.18
C ARG A 69 -11.14 3.81 -9.45
N TYR A 70 -10.10 3.94 -10.27
CA TYR A 70 -9.12 2.88 -10.53
C TYR A 70 -8.24 2.52 -9.32
N SER A 71 -8.43 3.17 -8.17
CA SER A 71 -7.76 2.79 -6.91
C SER A 71 -7.98 1.32 -6.52
N TRP A 72 -9.09 0.70 -6.96
CA TRP A 72 -9.31 -0.74 -6.78
C TRP A 72 -8.20 -1.59 -7.42
N THR A 73 -7.59 -1.14 -8.52
CA THR A 73 -6.51 -1.86 -9.22
C THR A 73 -5.28 -1.99 -8.33
N PHE A 74 -4.94 -0.93 -7.59
CA PHE A 74 -3.87 -0.99 -6.60
C PHE A 74 -4.17 -2.05 -5.53
N SER A 75 -5.37 -2.04 -4.97
CA SER A 75 -5.79 -3.04 -3.98
C SER A 75 -5.72 -4.47 -4.52
N THR A 76 -6.16 -4.69 -5.76
CA THR A 76 -6.10 -5.99 -6.42
C THR A 76 -4.65 -6.47 -6.56
N VAL A 77 -3.73 -5.62 -7.00
CA VAL A 77 -2.30 -6.00 -7.12
C VAL A 77 -1.72 -6.42 -5.77
N ILE A 78 -2.02 -5.71 -4.70
CA ILE A 78 -1.54 -6.08 -3.35
C ILE A 78 -2.13 -7.42 -2.91
N ILE A 79 -3.41 -7.68 -3.17
CA ILE A 79 -4.05 -8.98 -2.86
C ILE A 79 -3.40 -10.12 -3.67
N PHE A 80 -3.08 -9.89 -4.94
CA PHE A 80 -2.37 -10.89 -5.75
C PHE A 80 -0.99 -11.21 -5.19
N LEU A 81 -0.21 -10.21 -4.79
CA LEU A 81 1.09 -10.41 -4.14
C LEU A 81 0.97 -11.17 -2.81
N ALA A 82 -0.11 -10.89 -2.05
CA ALA A 82 -0.42 -11.61 -0.83
C ALA A 82 -0.71 -13.09 -1.10
N ALA A 83 -1.52 -13.39 -2.13
CA ALA A 83 -1.85 -14.75 -2.53
C ALA A 83 -0.59 -15.53 -2.97
N GLU A 84 0.26 -14.93 -3.81
CA GLU A 84 1.53 -15.54 -4.23
C GLU A 84 2.47 -15.86 -3.06
N SER A 85 2.48 -14.99 -2.04
CA SER A 85 3.25 -15.25 -0.82
C SER A 85 2.66 -16.38 0.02
N LEU A 86 1.33 -16.50 0.02
CA LEU A 86 0.61 -17.55 0.71
C LEU A 86 0.84 -18.93 0.08
N GLU A 87 0.97 -19.01 -1.24
CA GLU A 87 1.33 -20.27 -1.90
C GLU A 87 2.71 -20.79 -1.50
N ARG A 88 3.60 -19.88 -1.08
CA ARG A 88 5.00 -20.17 -0.70
C ARG A 88 5.24 -20.11 0.81
N LEU A 89 4.19 -20.28 1.62
CA LEU A 89 4.28 -20.26 3.10
C LEU A 89 5.41 -21.14 3.65
N LYS A 90 5.64 -22.32 3.07
CA LYS A 90 6.67 -23.28 3.51
C LYS A 90 8.11 -22.75 3.37
N GLU A 91 8.33 -21.75 2.52
CA GLU A 91 9.64 -21.16 2.26
C GLU A 91 9.91 -19.93 3.14
N ILE A 92 8.89 -19.46 3.88
CA ILE A 92 9.00 -18.30 4.75
C ILE A 92 9.87 -18.66 5.95
N LYS A 93 10.98 -17.93 6.10
CA LYS A 93 11.85 -18.00 7.26
C LYS A 93 11.47 -16.90 8.25
N PHE A 94 11.81 -17.10 9.53
CA PHE A 94 11.64 -16.08 10.56
C PHE A 94 12.31 -14.74 10.19
N THR A 95 13.46 -14.79 9.49
CA THR A 95 14.14 -13.58 8.99
C THR A 95 13.30 -12.79 7.98
N ASN A 96 12.50 -13.45 7.16
CA ASN A 96 11.62 -12.81 6.18
C ASN A 96 10.48 -12.10 6.90
N ILE A 97 9.91 -12.74 7.92
CA ILE A 97 8.87 -12.16 8.77
C ILE A 97 9.41 -10.90 9.44
N LEU A 98 10.56 -11.00 10.10
CA LEU A 98 11.18 -9.86 10.79
C LEU A 98 11.49 -8.70 9.83
N ALA A 99 11.98 -9.01 8.62
CA ALA A 99 12.21 -8.00 7.58
C ALA A 99 10.92 -7.31 7.15
N SER A 100 9.83 -8.04 6.93
CA SER A 100 8.54 -7.48 6.53
C SER A 100 7.93 -6.59 7.61
N PHE A 101 7.99 -7.01 8.87
CA PHE A 101 7.57 -6.17 10.01
C PHE A 101 8.44 -4.91 10.14
N SER A 102 9.75 -5.02 9.90
CA SER A 102 10.64 -3.86 9.90
C SER A 102 10.29 -2.85 8.80
N ILE A 103 9.96 -3.33 7.60
CA ILE A 103 9.53 -2.46 6.47
C ILE A 103 8.21 -1.76 6.80
N LEU A 104 7.23 -2.47 7.36
CA LEU A 104 5.98 -1.85 7.83
C LEU A 104 6.22 -0.81 8.93
N GLY A 105 7.06 -1.15 9.91
CA GLY A 105 7.44 -0.26 11.00
C GLY A 105 8.11 1.02 10.48
N LEU A 106 9.03 0.91 9.52
CA LEU A 106 9.66 2.06 8.87
C LEU A 106 8.64 2.95 8.14
N GLY A 107 7.67 2.37 7.43
CA GLY A 107 6.59 3.13 6.80
C GLY A 107 5.73 3.89 7.81
N PHE A 108 5.45 3.28 8.96
CA PHE A 108 4.70 3.91 10.05
C PHE A 108 5.51 5.04 10.71
N ILE A 109 6.79 4.80 11.01
CA ILE A 109 7.69 5.82 11.58
C ILE A 109 7.85 7.00 10.61
N ALA A 110 7.98 6.75 9.31
CA ALA A 110 8.05 7.81 8.30
C ALA A 110 6.79 8.69 8.35
N THR A 111 5.61 8.07 8.45
CA THR A 111 4.34 8.80 8.60
C THR A 111 4.35 9.69 9.85
N PHE A 112 4.95 9.21 10.95
CA PHE A 112 5.09 9.99 12.19
C PHE A 112 6.05 11.18 12.04
N ILE A 113 7.19 11.00 11.35
CA ILE A 113 8.15 12.09 11.07
C ILE A 113 7.50 13.18 10.22
N PHE A 114 6.72 12.78 9.21
CA PHE A 114 6.00 13.69 8.31
C PHE A 114 4.64 14.15 8.87
N LYS A 115 4.33 13.89 10.14
CA LYS A 115 3.06 14.27 10.80
C LYS A 115 2.67 15.73 10.58
N LYS A 116 3.66 16.65 10.52
CA LYS A 116 3.43 18.09 10.29
C LYS A 116 2.75 18.39 8.94
N HIS A 117 2.81 17.48 7.96
CA HIS A 117 2.19 17.65 6.65
C HIS A 117 0.80 17.00 6.54
N TYR A 118 0.40 16.20 7.53
CA TYR A 118 -0.89 15.52 7.54
C TYR A 118 -1.89 16.22 8.47
N LYS A 119 -2.82 16.99 7.88
CA LYS A 119 -3.90 17.67 8.61
C LYS A 119 -4.92 16.72 9.27
N PHE A 120 -4.83 15.42 8.95
CA PHE A 120 -5.70 14.34 9.45
C PHE A 120 -5.15 13.61 10.68
N PHE A 121 -3.91 13.86 11.11
CA PHE A 121 -3.29 13.17 12.24
C PHE A 121 -3.58 13.89 13.57
N SER A 122 -4.72 13.55 14.20
CA SER A 122 -5.02 13.97 15.57
C SER A 122 -4.35 13.01 16.57
N SER A 123 -4.01 13.50 17.76
CA SER A 123 -3.32 12.69 18.78
C SER A 123 -4.13 11.49 19.29
N LYS A 124 -5.43 11.45 19.00
CA LYS A 124 -6.36 10.39 19.46
C LYS A 124 -6.30 9.13 18.60
N GLU A 125 -6.08 9.22 17.28
CA GLU A 125 -6.01 8.04 16.42
C GLU A 125 -4.75 7.20 16.69
N ILE A 126 -3.65 7.84 17.12
CA ILE A 126 -2.39 7.18 17.49
C ILE A 126 -2.56 6.30 18.74
N GLY A 127 -3.35 6.76 19.72
CA GLY A 127 -3.58 6.01 20.95
C GLY A 127 -4.34 4.71 20.71
N ILE A 128 -5.31 4.72 19.80
CA ILE A 128 -6.09 3.52 19.43
C ILE A 128 -5.17 2.50 18.75
N PHE A 129 -4.33 2.93 17.80
CA PHE A 129 -3.42 2.04 17.10
C PHE A 129 -2.38 1.39 18.03
N LEU A 130 -1.79 2.16 18.95
CA LEU A 130 -0.84 1.62 19.92
C LEU A 130 -1.51 0.66 20.92
N PHE A 131 -2.73 0.95 21.37
CA PHE A 131 -3.49 0.07 22.26
C PHE A 131 -3.77 -1.28 21.57
N THR A 132 -4.21 -1.28 20.31
CA THR A 132 -4.45 -2.51 19.55
C THR A 132 -3.19 -3.34 19.29
N VAL A 133 -2.00 -2.72 19.20
CA VAL A 133 -0.73 -3.43 18.98
C VAL A 133 -0.07 -3.90 20.28
N VAL A 134 -0.39 -3.27 21.42
CA VAL A 134 0.19 -3.62 22.73
C VAL A 134 -0.65 -4.66 23.48
N ASP A 135 -1.94 -4.78 23.16
CA ASP A 135 -2.85 -5.77 23.78
C ASP A 135 -2.95 -7.11 23.01
N GLU A 136 -2.11 -7.35 22.00
CA GLU A 136 -1.85 -8.68 21.41
C GLU A 136 -0.53 -9.28 21.93
#